data_AF-A0A6J1VYX7-F1
#
_entry.id   AF-A0A6J1VYX7-F1
#
_cell.length_a   1.000
_cell.length_b   1.000
_cell.length_c   1.000
_cell.angle_alpha   90.00
_cell.angle_beta   90.00
_cell.angle_gamma   90.00
#
_symmetry.space_group_name_H-M   'P 1'
#
loop_
_entity.id
_entity.type
_entity.pdbx_description
1 polymer ?
#
loop_
_entity_poly.entity_id
_entity_poly.type
_entity_poly.pdbx_seq_one_letter_code
_entity_poly.pdbx_strand_id
1 'polypeptide(L)'
;EVGSSCELCGEERILVQYASSASSPMPCDPSGHWSPRGAEGHPDVEQPCKPDVRTWTPNSAVIKQTVPPACPEPQGCYLELQFQYPVIPESLTIWVTYVSPEWDSKEAINDIKLLMVGGENISLGPQNFFCDIPMTIRLDMEKMKDEVRGIQIYTLDEQLEIDAAMITSVPQSSQCKKCQPIHYKVSRDPPFQKGPSFLISDLSRIFVDT
;
A
#
# COMPACT_ATOMS: atom_id res chain seq x y z
N GLU A 1 14.63 16.79 -8.62
CA GLU A 1 15.09 16.27 -7.31
C GLU A 1 14.02 15.35 -6.78
N VAL A 2 14.38 14.12 -6.39
CA VAL A 2 13.49 13.24 -5.65
C VAL A 2 13.38 13.85 -4.24
N GLY A 3 12.17 14.04 -3.73
CA GLY A 3 11.94 14.54 -2.37
C GLY A 3 12.73 13.75 -1.33
N SER A 4 12.99 14.36 -0.17
CA SER A 4 13.65 13.67 0.94
C SER A 4 12.72 12.60 1.52
N SER A 5 13.21 11.39 1.74
CA SER A 5 12.49 10.30 2.42
C SER A 5 12.00 10.67 3.83
N CYS A 6 12.49 11.77 4.42
CA CYS A 6 12.17 12.18 5.77
C CYS A 6 10.69 12.53 6.00
N GLU A 7 9.94 12.89 4.95
CA GLU A 7 8.49 13.10 5.06
C GLU A 7 7.71 11.80 5.29
N LEU A 8 8.30 10.66 4.95
CA LEU A 8 7.74 9.31 5.10
C LEU A 8 8.19 8.64 6.42
N CYS A 9 9.01 9.34 7.21
CA CYS A 9 9.58 8.82 8.44
C CYS A 9 8.73 9.21 9.65
N GLY A 10 8.19 8.22 10.34
CA GLY A 10 7.45 8.38 11.59
C GLY A 10 8.33 8.30 12.84
N GLU A 11 7.67 8.02 13.97
CA GLU A 11 8.34 7.74 15.23
C GLU A 11 9.31 6.56 15.12
N GLU A 12 10.31 6.52 16.00
CA GLU A 12 11.37 5.50 16.01
C GLU A 12 12.14 5.33 14.69
N ARG A 13 11.99 6.29 13.77
CA ARG A 13 12.60 6.28 12.42
C ARG A 13 12.09 5.08 11.59
N ILE A 14 10.81 4.77 11.76
CA ILE A 14 10.08 3.84 10.91
C ILE A 14 9.72 4.57 9.62
N LEU A 15 9.97 3.95 8.47
CA LEU A 15 9.53 4.46 7.18
C LEU A 15 8.19 3.80 6.82
N VAL A 16 7.21 4.63 6.47
CA VAL A 16 5.91 4.19 5.97
C VAL A 16 5.70 4.79 4.59
N GLN A 17 5.41 3.96 3.60
CA GLN A 17 5.16 4.44 2.24
C GLN A 17 4.11 3.59 1.54
N TYR A 18 3.38 4.24 0.64
CA TYR A 18 2.48 3.58 -0.29
C TYR A 18 3.22 3.18 -1.56
N ALA A 19 2.63 2.29 -2.35
CA ALA A 19 3.12 1.98 -3.68
C ALA A 19 3.22 3.26 -4.53
N SER A 20 4.34 3.42 -5.22
CA SER A 20 4.67 4.63 -6.00
C SER A 20 4.58 4.40 -7.52
N SER A 21 4.59 3.13 -7.93
CA SER A 21 4.49 2.71 -9.32
C SER A 21 3.77 1.38 -9.37
N ALA A 22 2.92 1.21 -10.38
CA ALA A 22 2.16 -0.01 -10.59
C ALA A 22 2.26 -0.51 -12.02
N SER A 23 2.18 -1.82 -12.21
CA SER A 23 2.12 -2.44 -13.53
C SER A 23 1.37 -3.77 -13.49
N SER A 24 0.80 -4.17 -14.62
CA SER A 24 0.16 -5.46 -14.80
C SER A 24 0.38 -5.91 -16.24
N PRO A 25 0.52 -7.22 -16.51
CA PRO A 25 0.54 -7.73 -17.88
C PRO A 25 -0.81 -7.59 -18.58
N MET A 26 -1.89 -7.30 -17.84
CA MET A 26 -3.23 -7.16 -18.39
C MET A 26 -3.37 -5.84 -19.16
N PRO A 27 -4.04 -5.86 -20.34
CA PRO A 27 -4.27 -4.64 -21.10
C PRO A 27 -5.12 -3.66 -20.30
N CYS A 28 -4.74 -2.38 -20.33
CA CYS A 28 -5.48 -1.31 -19.66
C CYS A 28 -6.66 -0.83 -20.52
N ASP A 29 -7.75 -0.41 -19.86
CA ASP A 29 -8.82 0.31 -20.55
C ASP A 29 -8.33 1.65 -21.15
N PRO A 30 -8.73 2.02 -22.38
CA PRO A 30 -8.36 3.30 -22.97
C PRO A 30 -8.81 4.53 -22.18
N SER A 31 -9.86 4.41 -21.34
CA SER A 31 -10.30 5.49 -20.45
C SER A 31 -9.35 5.76 -19.28
N GLY A 32 -8.48 4.80 -18.95
CA GLY A 32 -7.59 4.84 -17.78
C GLY A 32 -8.23 4.34 -16.48
N HIS A 33 -9.54 4.02 -16.50
CA HIS A 33 -10.21 3.39 -15.37
C HIS A 33 -9.71 1.96 -15.14
N TRP A 34 -9.71 1.54 -13.88
CA TRP A 34 -9.22 0.23 -13.45
C TRP A 34 -7.79 -0.12 -13.88
N SER A 35 -7.00 0.89 -14.24
CA SER A 35 -5.60 0.70 -14.65
C SER A 35 -4.73 0.36 -13.44
N PRO A 36 -3.53 -0.22 -13.62
CA PRO A 36 -2.61 -0.50 -12.51
C PRO A 36 -2.34 0.72 -11.63
N ARG A 37 -2.35 1.91 -12.22
CA ARG A 37 -2.14 3.18 -11.52
C ARG A 37 -3.22 3.50 -10.49
N GLY A 38 -4.38 2.85 -10.56
CA GLY A 38 -5.42 2.95 -9.54
C GLY A 38 -5.04 2.36 -8.18
N ALA A 39 -3.92 1.64 -8.12
CA ALA A 39 -3.35 1.13 -6.86
C ALA A 39 -2.10 1.91 -6.39
N GLU A 40 -1.78 3.05 -7.02
CA GLU A 40 -0.68 3.94 -6.62
C GLU A 40 -1.17 4.95 -5.56
N GLY A 41 -0.37 5.15 -4.52
CA GLY A 41 -0.67 6.14 -3.49
C GLY A 41 -1.60 5.65 -2.38
N HIS A 42 -2.27 6.62 -1.73
CA HIS A 42 -3.15 6.36 -0.59
C HIS A 42 -4.49 5.80 -1.07
N PRO A 43 -5.15 4.94 -0.27
CA PRO A 43 -6.49 4.45 -0.60
C PRO A 43 -7.46 5.62 -0.76
N ASP A 44 -8.20 5.67 -1.87
CA ASP A 44 -9.09 6.79 -2.19
C ASP A 44 -10.52 6.37 -2.59
N VAL A 45 -10.85 5.08 -2.50
CA VAL A 45 -12.19 4.53 -2.77
C VAL A 45 -13.28 5.21 -1.93
N GLU A 46 -14.40 5.53 -2.59
CA GLU A 46 -15.52 6.26 -1.97
C GLU A 46 -16.36 5.36 -1.06
N GLN A 47 -16.61 4.14 -1.52
CA GLN A 47 -17.41 3.18 -0.79
C GLN A 47 -16.79 1.78 -0.88
N PRO A 48 -16.30 1.21 0.24
CA PRO A 48 -15.82 -0.16 0.25
C PRO A 48 -16.94 -1.15 -0.10
N CYS A 49 -16.55 -2.32 -0.61
CA CYS A 49 -17.45 -3.40 -1.01
C CYS A 49 -18.41 -3.03 -2.16
N LYS A 50 -18.06 -2.01 -2.95
CA LYS A 50 -18.73 -1.66 -4.20
C LYS A 50 -17.67 -1.40 -5.27
N PRO A 51 -17.96 -1.70 -6.55
CA PRO A 51 -17.02 -1.39 -7.63
C PRO A 51 -16.72 0.11 -7.71
N ASP A 52 -15.45 0.46 -7.86
CA ASP A 52 -14.96 1.84 -8.02
C ASP A 52 -13.98 1.94 -9.19
N VAL A 53 -14.12 2.97 -10.01
CA VAL A 53 -13.31 3.15 -11.23
C VAL A 53 -11.86 3.55 -10.96
N ARG A 54 -11.54 3.92 -9.72
CA ARG A 54 -10.22 4.39 -9.29
C ARG A 54 -9.30 3.29 -8.79
N THR A 55 -9.79 2.07 -8.66
CA THR A 55 -8.99 0.90 -8.25
C THR A 55 -8.22 0.31 -9.42
N TRP A 56 -7.51 -0.79 -9.21
CA TRP A 56 -7.07 -1.71 -10.27
C TRP A 56 -7.95 -2.96 -10.30
N THR A 57 -8.33 -3.43 -11.50
CA THR A 57 -8.93 -4.76 -11.71
C THR A 57 -8.20 -5.50 -12.85
N PRO A 58 -8.05 -6.85 -12.78
CA PRO A 58 -7.43 -7.61 -13.87
C PRO A 58 -8.11 -7.44 -15.22
N ASN A 59 -9.45 -7.36 -15.21
CA ASN A 59 -10.26 -7.25 -16.41
C ASN A 59 -10.71 -5.80 -16.70
N SER A 60 -9.76 -4.87 -16.68
CA SER A 60 -10.05 -3.46 -16.97
C SER A 60 -10.46 -3.22 -18.44
N ALA A 61 -9.99 -4.05 -19.38
CA ALA A 61 -10.22 -3.88 -20.81
C ALA A 61 -11.63 -4.29 -21.24
N VAL A 62 -12.63 -3.47 -20.92
CA VAL A 62 -14.00 -3.61 -21.44
C VAL A 62 -14.09 -3.04 -22.86
N ILE A 63 -13.31 -3.57 -23.80
CA ILE A 63 -13.72 -3.45 -25.21
C ILE A 63 -14.91 -4.40 -25.35
N LYS A 64 -16.13 -3.85 -25.32
CA LYS A 64 -17.42 -4.60 -25.44
C LYS A 64 -17.51 -5.56 -26.64
N GLN A 65 -16.57 -5.48 -27.57
CA GLN A 65 -16.50 -6.24 -28.82
C GLN A 65 -15.44 -7.36 -28.81
N THR A 66 -14.59 -7.42 -27.79
CA THR A 66 -13.58 -8.48 -27.62
C THR A 66 -13.74 -9.12 -26.25
N VAL A 67 -13.72 -10.45 -26.20
CA VAL A 67 -13.65 -11.18 -24.94
C VAL A 67 -12.32 -10.81 -24.29
N PRO A 68 -12.30 -10.22 -23.09
CA PRO A 68 -11.05 -9.95 -22.39
C PRO A 68 -10.28 -11.25 -22.18
N PRO A 69 -8.93 -11.22 -22.22
CA PRO A 69 -8.17 -12.41 -21.89
C PRO A 69 -8.47 -12.79 -20.44
N ALA A 70 -8.93 -14.02 -20.24
CA ALA A 70 -9.11 -14.57 -18.90
C ALA A 70 -7.77 -14.66 -18.18
N CYS A 71 -7.80 -14.63 -16.84
CA CYS A 71 -6.58 -14.83 -16.07
C CYS A 71 -5.97 -16.21 -16.35
N PRO A 72 -4.67 -16.29 -16.70
CA PRO A 72 -4.07 -17.54 -17.14
C PRO A 72 -3.95 -18.54 -15.99
N GLU A 73 -4.62 -19.67 -16.08
CA GLU A 73 -4.47 -20.75 -15.11
C GLU A 73 -3.13 -21.49 -15.26
N PRO A 74 -2.47 -21.91 -14.16
CA PRO A 74 -2.89 -21.79 -12.77
C PRO A 74 -2.36 -20.52 -12.06
N GLN A 75 -1.63 -19.66 -12.76
CA GLN A 75 -0.88 -18.55 -12.15
C GLN A 75 -1.77 -17.37 -11.77
N GLY A 76 -2.85 -17.14 -12.53
CA GLY A 76 -3.71 -15.99 -12.40
C GLY A 76 -3.15 -14.72 -13.03
N CYS A 77 -3.93 -13.65 -12.97
CA CYS A 77 -3.46 -12.31 -13.25
C CYS A 77 -2.67 -11.78 -12.07
N TYR A 78 -1.84 -10.76 -12.29
CA TYR A 78 -1.18 -10.09 -11.17
C TYR A 78 -1.11 -8.58 -11.35
N LEU A 79 -1.07 -7.91 -10.20
CA LEU A 79 -0.69 -6.52 -10.05
C LEU A 79 0.70 -6.48 -9.40
N GLU A 80 1.64 -5.84 -10.07
CA GLU A 80 2.95 -5.51 -9.50
C GLU A 80 2.94 -4.08 -8.97
N LEU A 81 3.30 -3.90 -7.70
CA LEU A 81 3.43 -2.62 -7.03
C LEU A 81 4.87 -2.43 -6.57
N GLN A 82 5.45 -1.27 -6.86
CA GLN A 82 6.82 -0.91 -6.46
C GLN A 82 6.82 0.25 -5.47
N PHE A 83 7.65 0.10 -4.45
CA PHE A 83 7.86 1.12 -3.44
C PHE A 83 9.01 2.04 -3.83
N GLN A 84 8.91 3.32 -3.47
CA GLN A 84 9.91 4.31 -3.82
C GLN A 84 11.27 3.99 -3.18
N TYR A 85 11.25 3.51 -1.94
CA TYR A 85 12.44 3.13 -1.20
C TYR A 85 12.36 1.65 -0.80
N PRO A 86 13.31 0.79 -1.21
CA PRO A 86 13.39 -0.54 -0.67
C PRO A 86 13.64 -0.51 0.84
N VAL A 87 12.98 -1.41 1.58
CA VAL A 87 13.09 -1.49 3.05
C VAL A 87 13.06 -2.93 3.54
N ILE A 88 13.67 -3.19 4.69
CA ILE A 88 13.38 -4.40 5.48
C ILE A 88 12.02 -4.16 6.16
N PRO A 89 10.96 -4.90 5.81
CA PRO A 89 9.63 -4.58 6.27
C PRO A 89 9.26 -5.27 7.58
N GLU A 90 8.49 -4.59 8.41
CA GLU A 90 7.78 -5.15 9.56
C GLU A 90 6.39 -5.67 9.14
N SER A 91 5.73 -4.93 8.25
CA SER A 91 4.38 -5.28 7.79
C SER A 91 4.09 -4.78 6.37
N LEU A 92 3.14 -5.46 5.74
CA LEU A 92 2.54 -5.11 4.46
C LEU A 92 1.03 -4.96 4.65
N THR A 93 0.46 -3.85 4.19
CA THR A 93 -0.98 -3.58 4.26
C THR A 93 -1.55 -3.41 2.86
N ILE A 94 -2.68 -4.05 2.55
CA ILE A 94 -3.32 -4.01 1.23
C ILE A 94 -4.81 -3.70 1.40
N TRP A 95 -5.33 -2.82 0.55
CA TRP A 95 -6.74 -2.46 0.47
C TRP A 95 -7.36 -3.16 -0.74
N VAL A 96 -7.95 -4.32 -0.48
CA VAL A 96 -8.82 -5.00 -1.43
C VAL A 96 -10.22 -4.48 -1.17
N THR A 97 -10.86 -3.88 -2.16
CA THR A 97 -12.10 -3.10 -1.94
C THR A 97 -13.32 -3.71 -2.60
N TYR A 98 -13.13 -4.67 -3.50
CA TYR A 98 -14.21 -5.43 -4.12
C TYR A 98 -13.73 -6.81 -4.58
N VAL A 99 -14.65 -7.77 -4.60
CA VAL A 99 -14.47 -9.14 -5.08
C VAL A 99 -15.76 -9.56 -5.79
N SER A 100 -15.64 -10.36 -6.84
CA SER A 100 -16.82 -10.90 -7.53
C SER A 100 -17.68 -11.74 -6.57
N PRO A 101 -19.02 -11.66 -6.66
CA PRO A 101 -19.93 -12.51 -5.89
C PRO A 101 -19.73 -14.02 -6.09
N GLU A 102 -19.06 -14.42 -7.17
CA GLU A 102 -18.77 -15.82 -7.51
C GLU A 102 -17.56 -16.38 -6.75
N TRP A 103 -16.76 -15.53 -6.12
CA TRP A 103 -15.55 -15.89 -5.39
C TRP A 103 -15.77 -15.82 -3.88
N ASP A 104 -15.21 -16.77 -3.13
CA ASP A 104 -15.04 -16.63 -1.68
C ASP A 104 -13.87 -15.65 -1.43
N SER A 105 -14.03 -14.70 -0.51
CA SER A 105 -12.97 -13.73 -0.15
C SER A 105 -11.71 -14.42 0.41
N LYS A 106 -11.79 -15.71 0.74
CA LYS A 106 -10.65 -16.54 1.14
C LYS A 106 -9.81 -17.06 -0.01
N GLU A 107 -10.36 -17.09 -1.23
CA GLU A 107 -9.71 -17.71 -2.40
C GLU A 107 -9.36 -16.69 -3.49
N ALA A 108 -9.89 -15.47 -3.43
CA ALA A 108 -9.68 -14.51 -4.50
C ALA A 108 -8.22 -14.00 -4.58
N ILE A 109 -7.47 -13.93 -3.47
CA ILE A 109 -6.01 -13.73 -3.50
C ILE A 109 -5.33 -15.08 -3.32
N ASN A 110 -4.77 -15.62 -4.40
CA ASN A 110 -4.13 -16.94 -4.39
C ASN A 110 -2.63 -16.91 -4.02
N ASP A 111 -1.93 -15.81 -4.26
CA ASP A 111 -0.55 -15.60 -3.77
C ASP A 111 -0.18 -14.12 -3.69
N ILE A 112 0.72 -13.78 -2.78
CA ILE A 112 1.40 -12.50 -2.74
C ILE A 112 2.89 -12.76 -2.70
N LYS A 113 3.64 -12.24 -3.67
CA LYS A 113 5.09 -12.37 -3.72
C LYS A 113 5.75 -11.07 -3.33
N LEU A 114 6.66 -11.13 -2.37
CA LEU A 114 7.58 -10.04 -2.07
C LEU A 114 8.70 -10.05 -3.11
N LEU A 115 8.90 -8.90 -3.76
CA LEU A 115 10.00 -8.68 -4.69
C LEU A 115 11.19 -8.16 -3.91
N MET A 116 12.20 -9.01 -3.73
CA MET A 116 13.43 -8.63 -3.01
C MET A 116 14.39 -7.88 -3.94
N VAL A 117 15.24 -7.02 -3.38
CA VAL A 117 16.30 -6.34 -4.13
C VAL A 117 17.30 -7.35 -4.73
N GLY A 118 17.64 -8.39 -3.98
CA GLY A 118 18.52 -9.49 -4.38
C GLY A 118 17.92 -10.46 -5.41
N GLY A 119 16.67 -10.25 -5.84
CA GLY A 119 16.02 -10.98 -6.93
C GLY A 119 15.35 -12.31 -6.54
N GLU A 120 15.62 -12.86 -5.36
CA GLU A 120 14.91 -14.05 -4.86
C GLU A 120 13.57 -13.64 -4.23
N ASN A 121 12.46 -13.88 -4.93
CA ASN A 121 11.14 -13.49 -4.43
C ASN A 121 10.61 -14.47 -3.36
N ILE A 122 9.89 -13.95 -2.37
CA ILE A 122 9.29 -14.74 -1.29
C ILE A 122 7.78 -14.79 -1.46
N SER A 123 7.19 -15.98 -1.57
CA SER A 123 5.73 -16.18 -1.57
C SER A 123 5.18 -16.15 -0.14
N LEU A 124 4.11 -15.38 0.06
CA LEU A 124 3.33 -15.32 1.30
C LEU A 124 2.13 -16.28 1.27
N GLY A 125 1.81 -16.84 0.10
CA GLY A 125 0.67 -17.73 -0.10
C GLY A 125 -0.68 -17.00 -0.11
N PRO A 126 -1.79 -17.75 -0.18
CA PRO A 126 -3.14 -17.20 -0.21
C PRO A 126 -3.45 -16.36 1.02
N GLN A 127 -4.23 -15.29 0.85
CA GLN A 127 -4.60 -14.39 1.94
C GLN A 127 -6.10 -14.15 2.01
N ASN A 128 -6.63 -14.10 3.23
CA ASN A 128 -8.01 -13.71 3.48
C ASN A 128 -8.10 -12.19 3.62
N PHE A 129 -9.09 -11.59 2.97
CA PHE A 129 -9.35 -10.16 3.09
C PHE A 129 -10.83 -9.88 3.37
N PHE A 130 -11.09 -8.62 3.70
CA PHE A 130 -12.42 -8.04 3.81
C PHE A 130 -12.43 -6.75 2.98
N CYS A 131 -13.51 -6.49 2.26
CA CYS A 131 -13.60 -5.34 1.35
C CYS A 131 -13.73 -3.99 2.07
N ASP A 132 -14.03 -4.00 3.38
CA ASP A 132 -14.27 -2.84 4.23
C ASP A 132 -13.14 -2.56 5.24
N ILE A 133 -12.13 -3.44 5.33
CA ILE A 133 -11.02 -3.30 6.27
C ILE A 133 -9.71 -3.67 5.57
N PRO A 134 -8.63 -2.86 5.72
CA PRO A 134 -7.34 -3.20 5.15
C PRO A 134 -6.76 -4.49 5.73
N MET A 135 -6.25 -5.35 4.86
CA MET A 135 -5.55 -6.56 5.25
C MET A 135 -4.10 -6.22 5.60
N THR A 136 -3.68 -6.51 6.84
CA THR A 136 -2.29 -6.30 7.29
C THR A 136 -1.59 -7.62 7.58
N ILE A 137 -0.48 -7.87 6.88
CA ILE A 137 0.37 -9.05 7.02
C ILE A 137 1.61 -8.65 7.81
N ARG A 138 1.85 -9.33 8.94
CA ARG A 138 3.11 -9.20 9.71
C ARG A 138 4.18 -10.05 9.06
N LEU A 139 5.34 -9.44 8.80
CA LEU A 139 6.44 -10.08 8.12
C LEU A 139 7.51 -10.51 9.12
N ASP A 140 7.94 -11.75 9.01
CA ASP A 140 8.92 -12.35 9.91
C ASP A 140 10.33 -11.86 9.53
N MET A 141 10.89 -10.98 10.36
CA MET A 141 12.22 -10.40 10.16
C MET A 141 13.32 -11.46 10.08
N GLU A 142 13.18 -12.60 10.76
CA GLU A 142 14.19 -13.67 10.70
C GLU A 142 14.24 -14.34 9.32
N LYS A 143 13.12 -14.29 8.59
CA LYS A 143 13.01 -14.80 7.21
C LYS A 143 13.41 -13.76 6.17
N MET A 144 13.33 -12.47 6.50
CA MET A 144 13.72 -11.38 5.60
C MET A 144 15.24 -11.21 5.57
N LYS A 145 15.88 -11.74 4.53
CA LYS A 145 17.34 -11.65 4.34
C LYS A 145 17.78 -10.38 3.60
N ASP A 146 16.85 -9.61 3.05
CA ASP A 146 17.13 -8.47 2.18
C ASP A 146 15.98 -7.44 2.20
N GLU A 147 16.18 -6.29 1.56
CA GLU A 147 15.16 -5.25 1.38
C GLU A 147 14.12 -5.67 0.33
N VAL A 148 12.86 -5.34 0.60
CA VAL A 148 11.73 -5.50 -0.32
C VAL A 148 11.59 -4.23 -1.15
N ARG A 149 11.63 -4.36 -2.48
CA ARG A 149 11.43 -3.26 -3.43
C ARG A 149 9.99 -3.13 -3.95
N GLY A 150 9.20 -4.20 -3.82
CA GLY A 150 7.83 -4.24 -4.34
C GLY A 150 7.13 -5.54 -4.01
N ILE A 151 5.92 -5.70 -4.53
CA ILE A 151 5.09 -6.89 -4.37
C ILE A 151 4.41 -7.25 -5.69
N GLN A 152 4.06 -8.52 -5.86
CA GLN A 152 3.14 -9.01 -6.88
C GLN A 152 1.95 -9.66 -6.17
N ILE A 153 0.74 -9.18 -6.45
CA ILE A 153 -0.50 -9.72 -5.91
C ILE A 153 -1.15 -10.52 -7.02
N TYR A 154 -1.31 -11.82 -6.82
CA TYR A 154 -1.93 -12.72 -7.78
C TYR A 154 -3.40 -12.93 -7.43
N THR A 155 -4.23 -13.04 -8.47
CA THR A 155 -5.64 -13.36 -8.35
C THR A 155 -6.13 -14.16 -9.56
N LEU A 156 -7.12 -15.01 -9.31
CA LEU A 156 -7.91 -15.67 -10.35
C LEU A 156 -9.28 -14.99 -10.54
N ASP A 157 -9.66 -14.07 -9.64
CA ASP A 157 -10.87 -13.27 -9.78
C ASP A 157 -10.61 -12.09 -10.71
N GLU A 158 -11.25 -12.12 -11.87
CA GLU A 158 -11.14 -11.08 -12.90
C GLU A 158 -11.71 -9.72 -12.48
N GLN A 159 -12.58 -9.70 -11.47
CA GLN A 159 -13.24 -8.50 -10.96
C GLN A 159 -12.71 -8.05 -9.59
N LEU A 160 -11.65 -8.66 -9.07
CA LEU A 160 -11.05 -8.24 -7.81
C LEU A 160 -10.49 -6.83 -7.96
N GLU A 161 -10.83 -5.94 -7.03
CA GLU A 161 -10.37 -4.56 -7.02
C GLU A 161 -9.37 -4.29 -5.89
N ILE A 162 -8.23 -3.70 -6.25
CA ILE A 162 -7.18 -3.27 -5.32
C ILE A 162 -7.02 -1.75 -5.42
N ASP A 163 -7.13 -1.07 -4.29
CA ASP A 163 -7.07 0.40 -4.17
C ASP A 163 -5.69 0.90 -3.75
N ALA A 164 -5.00 0.17 -2.87
CA ALA A 164 -3.69 0.59 -2.40
C ALA A 164 -2.90 -0.56 -1.78
N ALA A 165 -1.59 -0.36 -1.69
CA ALA A 165 -0.72 -1.12 -0.80
C ALA A 165 0.27 -0.19 -0.08
N MET A 166 0.58 -0.53 1.17
CA MET A 166 1.48 0.21 2.05
C MET A 166 2.48 -0.75 2.69
N ILE A 167 3.75 -0.37 2.69
CA ILE A 167 4.81 -1.11 3.39
C ILE A 167 5.35 -0.29 4.55
N THR A 168 5.50 -0.94 5.69
CA THR A 168 6.06 -0.35 6.91
C THR A 168 7.39 -1.02 7.19
N SER A 169 8.46 -0.23 7.33
CA SER A 169 9.77 -0.76 7.66
C SER A 169 9.86 -1.16 9.13
N VAL A 170 10.90 -1.93 9.46
CA VAL A 170 11.35 -2.05 10.85
C VAL A 170 11.83 -0.69 11.40
N PRO A 171 11.89 -0.50 12.73
CA PRO A 171 12.48 0.68 13.35
C PRO A 171 13.93 0.92 12.90
N GLN A 172 14.39 2.17 13.03
CA GLN A 172 15.75 2.58 12.63
C GLN A 172 16.06 2.33 11.13
N SER A 173 15.07 2.52 10.26
CA SER A 173 15.23 2.41 8.81
C SER A 173 16.39 3.24 8.28
N SER A 174 17.18 2.67 7.37
CA SER A 174 18.34 3.32 6.75
C SER A 174 17.98 4.68 6.14
N GLN A 175 16.81 4.77 5.53
CA GLN A 175 16.26 5.99 4.91
C GLN A 175 15.91 7.07 5.93
N CYS A 176 15.56 6.68 7.17
CA CYS A 176 15.15 7.58 8.23
C CYS A 176 16.28 7.94 9.21
N LYS A 177 17.45 7.28 9.14
CA LYS A 177 18.58 7.50 10.06
C LYS A 177 19.11 8.94 10.06
N LYS A 178 19.02 9.64 8.94
CA LYS A 178 19.50 11.02 8.80
C LYS A 178 18.42 12.07 9.08
N CYS A 179 17.17 11.63 9.24
CA CYS A 179 16.05 12.52 9.48
C CYS A 179 16.06 13.03 10.91
N GLN A 180 15.86 14.33 11.06
CA GLN A 180 15.72 14.99 12.36
C GLN A 180 14.26 15.39 12.55
N PRO A 181 13.67 15.14 13.73
CA PRO A 181 12.34 15.61 14.03
C PRO A 181 12.25 17.13 13.85
N ILE A 182 11.18 17.61 13.21
CA ILE A 182 10.91 19.03 13.14
C ILE A 182 10.40 19.46 14.51
N HIS A 183 11.13 20.36 15.17
CA HIS A 183 10.68 20.98 16.41
C HIS A 183 9.85 22.21 16.08
N TYR A 184 8.60 22.23 16.51
CA TYR A 184 7.74 23.40 16.38
C TYR A 184 7.41 24.01 17.74
N LYS A 185 7.33 25.34 17.77
CA LYS A 185 6.89 26.11 18.93
C LYS A 185 5.49 26.64 18.63
N VAL A 186 4.51 26.18 19.38
CA VAL A 186 3.15 26.73 19.31
C VAL A 186 3.11 28.02 20.13
N SER A 187 2.64 29.10 19.52
CA SER A 187 2.41 30.39 20.17
C SER A 187 0.98 30.84 19.90
N ARG A 188 0.34 31.46 20.90
CA ARG A 188 -1.05 31.91 20.83
C ARG A 188 -1.14 33.39 21.19
N ASP A 189 -2.11 34.09 20.61
CA ASP A 189 -2.52 35.44 21.01
C ASP A 189 -4.05 35.45 21.24
N PRO A 190 -4.54 35.67 22.48
CA PRO A 190 -3.77 35.96 23.68
C PRO A 190 -2.94 34.75 24.16
N PRO A 191 -1.81 35.00 24.85
CA PRO A 191 -0.90 33.95 25.32
C PRO A 191 -1.58 33.01 26.32
N PHE A 192 -1.09 31.77 26.42
CA PHE A 192 -1.53 30.81 27.42
C PHE A 192 -1.42 31.41 28.82
N GLN A 193 -2.49 31.31 29.62
CA GLN A 193 -2.55 31.98 30.92
C GLN A 193 -1.53 31.41 31.93
N LYS A 194 -1.13 30.14 31.80
CA LYS A 194 -0.01 29.48 32.52
C LYS A 194 0.54 28.28 31.73
N GLY A 195 1.85 28.04 31.79
CA GLY A 195 2.50 26.79 31.36
C GLY A 195 3.87 27.00 30.71
N PRO A 196 4.82 26.04 30.85
CA PRO A 196 6.10 26.10 30.17
C PRO A 196 5.92 25.97 28.65
N SER A 197 6.90 26.45 27.87
CA SER A 197 6.93 26.20 26.42
C SER A 197 7.06 24.70 26.16
N PHE A 198 6.08 24.09 25.50
CA PHE A 198 6.13 22.69 25.11
C PHE A 198 6.78 22.57 23.73
N LEU A 199 7.85 21.77 23.65
CA LEU A 199 8.37 21.28 22.38
C LEU A 199 7.44 20.17 21.93
N ILE A 200 6.77 20.37 20.81
CA ILE A 200 5.97 19.29 20.25
C ILE A 200 6.83 18.57 19.22
N SER A 201 7.09 17.30 19.52
CA SER A 201 7.86 16.38 18.68
C SER A 201 6.97 15.55 17.77
N ASP A 202 5.65 15.62 17.96
CA ASP A 202 4.65 14.75 17.32
C ASP A 202 3.49 15.61 16.80
N LEU A 203 3.30 15.61 15.48
CA LEU A 203 2.24 16.37 14.80
C LEU A 203 0.86 15.70 14.89
N SER A 204 0.79 14.44 15.33
CA SER A 204 -0.48 13.70 15.47
C SER A 204 -1.22 14.01 16.77
N ARG A 205 -0.57 14.69 17.73
CA ARG A 205 -1.16 15.03 19.03
C ARG A 205 -2.05 16.26 18.95
N ILE A 206 -3.33 16.06 19.24
CA ILE A 206 -4.29 17.14 19.38
C ILE A 206 -4.29 17.62 20.84
N PHE A 207 -3.89 18.87 21.05
CA PHE A 207 -4.02 19.54 22.34
C PHE A 207 -5.35 20.29 22.38
N VAL A 208 -6.19 19.97 23.37
CA VAL A 208 -7.47 20.64 23.59
C VAL A 208 -7.32 21.53 24.82
N ASP A 209 -7.62 22.82 24.70
CA ASP A 209 -7.77 23.71 25.85
C ASP A 209 -8.96 23.21 26.69
N THR A 210 -8.70 22.72 27.91
CA THR A 210 -9.74 22.39 28.91
C THR A 210 -10.08 23.60 29.76
#